data_AF-A0A8K0VH70-F1
#
_entry.id   AF-A0A8K0VH70-F1
#
_cell.length_a   1.000
_cell.length_b   1.000
_cell.length_c   1.000
_cell.angle_alpha   90.00
_cell.angle_beta   90.00
_cell.angle_gamma   90.00
#
_symmetry.space_group_name_H-M   'P 1'
#
loop_
_entity.id
_entity.type
_entity.pdbx_description
1 polymer ?
#
loop_
_entity_poly.entity_id
_entity_poly.type
_entity_poly.pdbx_seq_one_letter_code
_entity_poly.pdbx_strand_id
1 'polypeptide(L)' 'LVASHGFAELLADTPEDYIALARSLGTDPARRNAIRTRLKQAGANPGFVGNPDHARALREAIEDMMREEAAGGQ' A
#
# COMPACT_ATOMS: atom_id res chain seq x y z
N LEU A 1 0.42 2.74 -1.06
CA LEU A 1 -0.59 2.39 -2.08
C LEU A 1 -0.47 0.93 -2.52
N VAL A 2 0.60 0.50 -3.22
CA VAL A 2 0.79 -0.90 -3.67
C VAL A 2 0.85 -1.90 -2.49
N ALA A 3 1.68 -1.62 -1.48
CA ALA A 3 1.77 -2.44 -0.27
C ALA A 3 0.43 -2.48 0.51
N SER A 4 -0.18 -1.31 0.69
CA SER A 4 -1.42 -1.12 1.45
C SER A 4 -2.65 -1.81 0.82
N HIS A 5 -2.57 -2.22 -0.45
CA HIS A 5 -3.61 -2.99 -1.13
C HIS A 5 -3.25 -4.48 -1.30
N GLY A 6 -2.22 -4.95 -0.59
CA GLY A 6 -1.81 -6.37 -0.59
C GLY A 6 -0.96 -6.79 -1.79
N PHE A 7 -0.35 -5.85 -2.52
CA PHE A 7 0.51 -6.13 -3.68
C PHE A 7 1.99 -6.01 -3.33
N ALA A 8 2.40 -6.51 -2.15
CA ALA A 8 3.82 -6.54 -1.76
C ALA A 8 4.69 -7.29 -2.78
N GLU A 9 4.11 -8.25 -3.51
CA GLU A 9 4.75 -8.98 -4.62
C GLU A 9 5.17 -8.10 -5.82
N LEU A 10 4.72 -6.83 -5.86
CA LEU A 10 5.10 -5.85 -6.87
C LEU A 10 6.13 -4.83 -6.37
N LEU A 11 6.60 -4.97 -5.13
CA LEU A 11 7.65 -4.14 -4.57
C LEU A 11 9.00 -4.75 -4.90
N ALA A 12 9.97 -3.88 -5.16
CA ALA A 12 11.35 -4.23 -5.37
C ALA A 12 12.21 -3.29 -4.53
N ASP A 13 13.15 -3.85 -3.77
CA ASP A 13 13.99 -3.10 -2.85
C ASP A 13 15.26 -2.56 -3.52
N THR A 14 15.65 -3.14 -4.66
CA THR A 14 16.80 -2.75 -5.47
C THR A 14 16.46 -2.56 -6.95
N PRO A 15 17.28 -1.82 -7.72
CA PRO A 15 17.13 -1.74 -9.18
C PRO A 15 17.18 -3.10 -9.87
N GLU A 16 18.03 -4.01 -9.39
CA GLU A 16 18.18 -5.36 -9.93
C GLU A 16 16.89 -6.17 -9.73
N ASP A 17 16.29 -6.11 -8.54
CA ASP A 17 15.02 -6.77 -8.22
C ASP A 17 13.88 -6.22 -9.09
N TYR A 18 13.88 -4.91 -9.32
CA TYR A 18 12.89 -4.26 -10.19
C TYR A 18 12.96 -4.80 -11.62
N ILE A 19 14.18 -4.90 -12.18
CA ILE A 19 14.40 -5.44 -13.54
C ILE A 19 14.00 -6.91 -13.60
N ALA A 20 14.36 -7.71 -12.59
CA ALA A 20 14.02 -9.13 -12.52
C ALA A 20 12.49 -9.34 -12.45
N LEU A 21 11.80 -8.56 -11.61
CA LEU A 21 10.35 -8.56 -11.49
C LEU A 21 9.68 -8.15 -12.81
N ALA A 22 10.12 -7.06 -13.42
CA ALA A 22 9.59 -6.59 -14.70
C ALA A 22 9.76 -7.64 -15.81
N ARG A 23 10.93 -8.30 -15.87
CA ARG A 23 11.19 -9.39 -16.80
C ARG A 23 10.27 -10.57 -16.56
N SER A 24 10.12 -11.01 -15.31
CA SER A 24 9.24 -12.12 -14.93
C SER A 24 7.79 -11.86 -15.37
N LEU A 25 7.27 -10.66 -15.12
CA LEU A 25 5.93 -10.26 -15.54
C LEU A 25 5.80 -10.09 -17.06
N GLY A 26 6.87 -9.70 -17.75
CA GLY A 26 6.92 -9.62 -19.20
C GLY A 26 6.86 -10.99 -19.89
N THR A 27 7.45 -12.02 -19.26
CA THR A 27 7.51 -13.39 -19.78
C THR A 27 6.31 -14.26 -19.39
N ASP A 28 5.51 -13.83 -18.40
CA ASP A 28 4.32 -14.55 -17.94
C ASP A 28 3.05 -13.68 -18.09
N PRO A 29 2.40 -13.72 -19.27
CA PRO A 29 1.18 -12.96 -19.53
C PRO A 29 0.01 -13.37 -18.62
N ALA A 30 -0.05 -14.63 -18.19
CA ALA A 30 -1.13 -15.14 -17.36
C ALA A 30 -1.04 -14.52 -15.96
N ARG A 31 0.14 -14.58 -15.33
CA ARG A 31 0.42 -13.92 -14.06
C ARG A 31 0.19 -12.41 -14.15
N ARG A 32 0.69 -11.75 -15.20
CA ARG A 32 0.48 -10.31 -15.42
C ARG A 32 -1.00 -9.95 -15.50
N ASN A 33 -1.80 -10.74 -16.20
CA ASN A 33 -3.24 -10.51 -16.32
C ASN A 33 -3.99 -10.71 -14.99
N ALA A 34 -3.61 -11.73 -14.21
CA ALA A 34 -4.19 -11.97 -12.89
C ALA A 34 -3.94 -10.78 -11.95
N ILE A 35 -2.70 -10.27 -11.91
CA ILE A 35 -2.32 -9.09 -11.14
C ILE A 35 -3.11 -7.86 -11.61
N ARG A 36 -3.22 -7.63 -12.92
CA ARG A 36 -4.01 -6.53 -13.49
C ARG A 36 -5.47 -6.56 -13.05
N THR A 37 -6.09 -7.74 -13.04
CA THR A 37 -7.49 -7.90 -12.60
C THR A 37 -7.65 -7.56 -11.11
N ARG A 38 -6.74 -8.08 -10.27
CA ARG A 38 -6.74 -7.78 -8.84
C ARG A 38 -6.54 -6.28 -8.56
N LEU A 39 -5.63 -5.62 -9.29
CA LEU A 39 -5.41 -4.17 -9.17
C LEU A 39 -6.66 -3.35 -9.53
N LYS A 40 -7.38 -3.74 -10.58
CA LYS A 40 -8.66 -3.08 -10.95
C LYS A 40 -9.71 -3.21 -9.85
N GLN A 41 -9.83 -4.40 -9.26
CA GLN A 41 -10.77 -4.64 -8.17
C GLN A 41 -10.41 -3.82 -6.93
N ALA A 42 -9.12 -3.81 -6.56
CA ALA A 42 -8.61 -3.04 -5.44
C ALA A 42 -8.78 -1.53 -5.62
N GLY A 43 -8.62 -1.00 -6.85
CA GLY A 43 -8.86 0.40 -7.15
C GLY A 43 -10.34 0.80 -7.09
N ALA A 44 -11.25 -0.11 -7.38
CA ALA A 44 -12.69 0.13 -7.28
C ALA A 44 -13.20 0.08 -5.83
N ASN A 45 -12.53 -0.66 -4.95
CA ASN A 45 -12.85 -0.72 -3.53
C ASN A 45 -11.58 -0.52 -2.68
N PRO A 46 -11.06 0.72 -2.60
CA PRO A 46 -9.83 1.01 -1.89
C PRO A 46 -10.01 0.73 -0.40
N GLY A 47 -9.15 -0.13 0.15
CA GLY A 47 -9.26 -0.63 1.53
C GLY A 47 -9.15 0.42 2.63
N PHE A 48 -8.89 1.68 2.28
CA PHE A 48 -8.84 2.84 3.19
C PHE A 48 -10.13 3.69 3.17
N VAL A 49 -11.00 3.53 2.17
CA VAL A 49 -12.27 4.26 2.10
C VAL A 49 -13.36 3.46 2.83
N GLY A 50 -13.99 4.08 3.82
CA GLY A 50 -15.03 3.43 4.63
C GLY A 50 -14.51 2.35 5.59
N ASN A 51 -13.18 2.25 5.79
CA ASN A 51 -12.57 1.29 6.69
C ASN A 51 -12.46 1.88 8.13
N PRO A 52 -13.21 1.35 9.10
CA PRO A 52 -13.23 1.87 10.48
C PRO A 52 -11.89 1.71 11.19
N ASP A 53 -11.09 0.69 10.85
CA ASP A 53 -9.77 0.47 11.46
C ASP A 53 -8.78 1.54 11.01
N HIS A 54 -8.82 1.94 9.73
CA HIS A 54 -8.02 3.05 9.23
C HIS A 54 -8.44 4.40 9.84
N ALA A 55 -9.74 4.65 10.00
CA ALA A 55 -10.23 5.85 10.67
C ALA A 55 -9.79 5.91 12.14
N ARG A 56 -9.81 4.76 12.84
CA ARG A 56 -9.33 4.65 14.21
C ARG A 56 -7.83 4.89 14.31
N ALA A 57 -7.02 4.26 13.47
CA ALA A 57 -5.58 4.43 13.46
C ALA A 57 -5.18 5.90 13.17
N LEU A 58 -5.89 6.56 12.25
CA LEU A 58 -5.68 7.98 11.97
C LEU A 58 -6.02 8.85 13.19
N ARG A 59 -7.15 8.58 13.86
CA ARG A 59 -7.53 9.32 15.07
C ARG A 59 -6.47 9.18 16.17
N GLU A 60 -6.02 7.95 16.43
CA GLU A 60 -5.00 7.68 17.45
C GLU A 60 -3.69 8.44 17.15
N ALA A 61 -3.26 8.48 15.89
CA ALA A 61 -2.08 9.22 15.48
C ALA A 61 -2.24 10.75 15.67
N ILE A 62 -3.40 11.31 15.35
CA ILE A 62 -3.68 12.74 15.56
C ILE A 62 -3.70 13.09 17.05
N GLU A 63 -4.33 12.26 17.88
CA GLU A 63 -4.37 12.44 19.33
C GLU A 63 -2.95 12.40 19.94
N ASP A 64 -2.07 11.55 19.40
CA ASP A 64 -0.69 11.45 19.85
C ASP A 64 0.13 12.69 19.49
N MET A 65 0.04 13.16 18.25
CA MET A 65 0.66 14.42 17.82
C MET A 65 0.22 15.60 18.69
N MET A 66 -1.06 15.67 19.06
CA MET A 66 -1.57 16.72 19.95
C MET A 66 -0.99 16.64 21.36
N ARG A 67 -0.76 15.42 21.88
CA ARG A 67 -0.11 15.23 23.19
C ARG A 67 1.37 15.63 23.14
N GLU A 68 2.08 15.28 22.08
CA GLU A 68 3.48 15.65 21.88
C GLU A 68 3.66 17.16 21.79
N GLU A 69 2.84 17.86 21.00
CA GLU A 69 2.87 19.33 20.90
C GLU A 69 2.53 20.00 22.24
N ALA A 70 1.56 19.46 22.99
CA ALA A 70 1.23 19.96 24.32
C ALA A 70 2.33 19.71 25.37
N ALA A 71 3.17 18.68 25.16
CA ALA A 71 4.28 18.33 26.03
C ALA A 71 5.62 19.00 25.63
N GLY A 72 5.77 19.37 24.36
CA GLY A 72 6.98 19.99 23.78
C GLY A 72 6.93 21.52 23.68
N GLY A 73 5.81 22.16 24.04
CA GLY A 73 5.71 23.61 24.14
C GLY A 73 6.41 24.17 25.38
N GLN A 74 7.75 24.28 25.32
CA GLN A 74 8.58 24.97 26.31
C GLN A 74 9.67 25.81 25.63
#